data_AF-A0A7K8EQ69-F1
#
_entry.id   AF-A0A7K8EQ69-F1
#
_cell.length_a   1.000
_cell.length_b   1.000
_cell.length_c   1.000
_cell.angle_alpha   90.00
_cell.angle_beta   90.00
_cell.angle_gamma   90.00
#
_symmetry.space_group_name_H-M   'P 1'
#
loop_
_entity.id
_entity.type
_entity.pdbx_description
1 polymer ?
#
loop_
_entity_poly.entity_id
_entity_poly.type
_entity_poly.pdbx_seq_one_letter_code
_entity_poly.pdbx_strand_id
1 'polypeptide(L)'
;QEEREKRRLEQLERRKELQRLLEEEDSKLKGKTPKQGNPGKITRAQIEENVRKEQQQKENTDAAEKEKSHLELPLEENLNRRLPEEGAVEARSIEDAIAALSVSQPLERHPERRLRASFAAFEELQLPRLKRDNPNMRLSQLRQLLKKEWMKSPENPLNQRHKPYNSHK
;
A
#
# COMPACT_ATOMS: atom_id res chain seq x y z
N GLN A 1 -41.00 -34.12 -60.46
CA GLN A 1 -40.03 -33.66 -59.44
C GLN A 1 -40.23 -34.40 -58.13
N GLU A 2 -41.48 -34.66 -57.72
CA GLU A 2 -41.84 -35.40 -56.50
C GLU A 2 -41.18 -36.79 -56.36
N GLU A 3 -41.06 -37.58 -57.43
CA GLU A 3 -40.40 -38.91 -57.34
C GLU A 3 -38.90 -38.83 -57.00
N ARG A 4 -38.21 -37.76 -57.42
CA ARG A 4 -36.79 -37.55 -57.09
C ARG A 4 -36.63 -37.16 -55.63
N GLU A 5 -37.57 -36.41 -55.08
CA GLU A 5 -37.58 -36.03 -53.66
C GLU A 5 -37.95 -37.21 -52.77
N LYS A 6 -38.94 -38.02 -53.17
CA LYS A 6 -39.28 -39.27 -52.47
C LYS A 6 -38.07 -40.21 -52.40
N ARG A 7 -37.36 -40.41 -53.52
CA ARG A 7 -36.14 -41.23 -53.54
C ARG A 7 -35.02 -40.68 -52.65
N ARG A 8 -34.92 -39.36 -52.49
CA ARG A 8 -33.92 -38.71 -51.62
C ARG A 8 -34.28 -38.88 -50.14
N LEU A 9 -35.55 -38.75 -49.79
CA LEU A 9 -36.03 -38.96 -48.43
C LEU A 9 -35.89 -40.43 -48.02
N GLU A 10 -36.26 -41.35 -48.90
CA GLU A 10 -36.09 -42.79 -48.67
C GLU A 10 -34.61 -43.17 -48.46
N GLN A 11 -33.68 -42.52 -49.18
CA GLN A 11 -32.24 -42.71 -48.96
C GLN A 11 -31.76 -42.16 -47.61
N LEU A 12 -32.30 -41.03 -47.15
CA LEU A 12 -31.97 -40.44 -45.85
C LEU A 12 -32.53 -41.29 -44.71
N GLU A 13 -33.76 -41.78 -44.85
CA GLU A 13 -34.40 -42.69 -43.90
C GLU A 13 -33.63 -44.01 -43.82
N ARG A 14 -33.31 -44.61 -44.98
CA ARG A 14 -32.49 -45.82 -45.04
C ARG A 14 -31.11 -45.63 -44.40
N ARG A 15 -30.48 -44.46 -44.59
CA ARG A 15 -29.21 -44.14 -43.92
C ARG A 15 -29.35 -44.00 -42.41
N LYS A 16 -30.42 -43.34 -41.95
CA LYS A 16 -30.72 -43.16 -40.52
C LYS A 16 -31.02 -44.48 -39.83
N GLU A 17 -31.76 -45.38 -40.48
CA GLU A 17 -32.02 -46.73 -39.98
C GLU A 17 -30.73 -47.55 -39.89
N LEU A 18 -29.85 -47.47 -40.90
CA LEU A 18 -28.55 -48.15 -40.88
C LEU A 18 -27.64 -47.64 -39.76
N GLN A 19 -27.62 -46.32 -39.53
CA GLN A 19 -26.87 -45.71 -38.43
C GLN A 19 -27.42 -46.13 -37.07
N ARG A 20 -28.75 -46.17 -36.92
CA ARG A 20 -29.39 -46.64 -35.69
C ARG A 20 -29.04 -48.11 -35.41
N LEU A 21 -29.05 -48.97 -36.44
CA LEU A 21 -28.68 -50.38 -36.30
C LEU A 21 -27.23 -50.53 -35.82
N LEU A 22 -26.30 -49.75 -36.39
CA LEU A 22 -24.90 -49.73 -35.96
C LEU A 22 -24.78 -49.34 -34.48
N GLU A 23 -25.50 -48.30 -34.06
CA GLU A 23 -25.46 -47.81 -32.67
C GLU A 23 -26.09 -48.79 -31.68
N GLU A 24 -27.12 -49.55 -32.09
CA GLU A 24 -27.70 -50.66 -31.33
C GLU A 24 -26.73 -51.85 -31.22
N GLU A 25 -25.97 -52.18 -32.28
CA GLU A 25 -24.92 -53.20 -32.25
C GLU A 25 -23.74 -52.78 -31.34
N ASP A 26 -23.26 -51.54 -31.47
CA ASP A 26 -22.19 -50.97 -30.64
C ASP A 26 -22.59 -50.91 -29.17
N SER A 27 -23.84 -50.55 -28.87
CA SER A 27 -24.35 -50.53 -27.50
C SER A 27 -24.45 -51.93 -26.90
N LYS A 28 -24.84 -52.94 -27.70
CA LYS A 28 -24.84 -54.35 -27.28
C LYS A 28 -23.42 -54.90 -27.07
N LEU A 29 -22.46 -54.48 -27.89
CA LEU A 29 -21.05 -54.86 -27.77
C LEU A 29 -20.40 -54.21 -26.53
N LYS A 30 -20.78 -52.97 -26.18
CA LYS A 30 -20.26 -52.25 -25.02
C LYS A 30 -20.71 -52.80 -23.66
N GLY A 31 -21.73 -53.66 -23.65
CA GLY A 31 -22.27 -54.30 -22.44
C GLY A 31 -21.59 -55.61 -21.99
N LYS A 32 -20.58 -56.11 -22.71
CA LYS A 32 -19.84 -57.31 -22.31
C LYS A 32 -18.34 -57.02 -22.23
N THR A 33 -17.87 -56.66 -21.04
CA THR A 33 -16.45 -56.67 -20.72
C THR A 33 -15.98 -58.12 -20.46
N PRO A 34 -15.05 -58.68 -21.24
CA PRO A 34 -14.15 -59.67 -20.70
C PRO A 34 -12.90 -58.97 -20.14
N LYS A 35 -12.48 -59.48 -18.98
CA LYS A 35 -11.13 -59.40 -18.41
C LYS A 35 -10.03 -59.39 -19.48
N GLN A 36 -9.03 -58.54 -19.23
CA GLN A 36 -7.62 -58.61 -19.68
C GLN A 36 -7.31 -59.61 -20.80
N GLY A 37 -7.00 -59.09 -21.99
CA GLY A 37 -6.39 -59.87 -23.06
C GLY A 37 -6.00 -59.00 -24.25
N ASN A 38 -4.73 -58.59 -24.30
CA ASN A 38 -3.98 -57.95 -25.39
C ASN A 38 -4.58 -56.69 -26.06
N PRO A 39 -3.78 -55.67 -26.40
CA PRO A 39 -4.25 -54.56 -27.22
C PRO A 39 -4.57 -55.08 -28.63
N GLY A 40 -5.85 -55.40 -28.85
CA GLY A 40 -6.39 -55.65 -30.19
C GLY A 40 -6.01 -54.48 -31.08
N LYS A 41 -5.51 -54.78 -32.28
CA LYS A 41 -5.00 -53.80 -33.25
C LYS A 41 -6.04 -52.69 -33.43
N ILE A 42 -5.77 -51.53 -32.85
CA ILE A 42 -6.63 -50.35 -32.97
C ILE A 42 -6.53 -49.90 -34.42
N THR A 43 -7.68 -49.77 -35.08
CA THR A 43 -7.71 -49.26 -36.47
C THR A 43 -7.30 -47.79 -36.46
N ARG A 44 -6.56 -47.38 -37.48
CA ARG A 44 -6.00 -46.01 -37.58
C ARG A 44 -7.04 -44.91 -37.35
N ALA A 45 -8.27 -45.11 -37.85
CA ALA A 45 -9.38 -44.17 -37.67
C ALA A 45 -9.74 -43.94 -36.19
N GLN A 46 -9.65 -44.98 -35.36
CA GLN A 46 -10.02 -44.93 -33.95
C GLN A 46 -8.92 -44.28 -33.09
N ILE A 47 -7.66 -44.33 -33.55
CA ILE A 47 -6.54 -43.58 -32.94
C ILE A 47 -6.72 -42.08 -33.22
N GLU A 48 -7.04 -41.70 -34.46
CA GLU A 48 -7.23 -40.30 -34.84
C GLU A 48 -8.43 -39.68 -34.10
N GLU A 49 -9.52 -40.42 -33.89
CA GLU A 49 -10.68 -39.94 -33.12
C GLU A 49 -10.36 -39.72 -31.64
N ASN A 50 -9.65 -40.67 -31.00
CA ASN A 50 -9.25 -40.53 -29.60
C ASN A 50 -8.29 -39.35 -29.39
N VAL A 51 -7.31 -39.17 -30.28
CA VAL A 51 -6.38 -38.03 -30.24
C VAL A 51 -7.13 -36.71 -30.36
N ARG A 52 -8.12 -36.63 -31.27
CA ARG A 52 -8.92 -35.41 -31.47
C ARG A 52 -9.78 -35.09 -30.25
N LYS A 53 -10.32 -36.11 -29.58
CA LYS A 53 -11.11 -35.96 -28.35
C LYS A 53 -10.26 -35.54 -27.15
N GLU A 54 -9.05 -36.07 -27.03
CA GLU A 54 -8.05 -35.66 -26.03
C GLU A 54 -7.61 -34.21 -26.24
N GLN A 55 -7.40 -33.79 -27.49
CA GLN A 55 -7.05 -32.39 -27.81
C GLN A 55 -8.17 -31.42 -27.42
N GLN A 56 -9.42 -31.74 -27.73
CA GLN A 56 -10.58 -30.92 -27.34
C GLN A 56 -10.79 -30.85 -25.82
N GLN A 57 -10.43 -31.90 -25.08
CA GLN A 57 -10.48 -31.88 -23.62
C GLN A 57 -9.37 -31.00 -23.03
N LYS A 58 -8.14 -31.10 -23.57
CA LYS A 58 -7.00 -30.26 -23.14
C LYS A 58 -7.24 -28.77 -23.44
N GLU A 59 -7.80 -28.45 -24.60
CA GLU A 59 -8.14 -27.05 -24.95
C GLU A 59 -9.20 -26.44 -24.03
N ASN A 60 -10.17 -27.25 -23.55
CA ASN A 60 -11.19 -26.77 -22.60
C ASN A 60 -10.67 -26.62 -21.17
N THR A 61 -9.70 -27.44 -20.74
CA THR A 61 -9.08 -27.31 -19.40
C THR A 61 -8.06 -26.19 -19.36
N ASP A 62 -7.25 -26.01 -20.40
CA ASP A 62 -6.26 -24.93 -20.50
C ASP A 62 -6.90 -23.53 -20.67
N ALA A 63 -8.16 -23.46 -21.14
CA ALA A 63 -8.92 -22.21 -21.17
C ALA A 63 -9.45 -21.79 -19.77
N ALA A 64 -9.59 -22.74 -18.85
CA ALA A 64 -10.08 -22.50 -17.48
C ALA A 64 -8.96 -22.30 -16.45
N GLU A 65 -7.75 -22.82 -16.71
CA GLU A 65 -6.61 -22.79 -15.78
C GLU A 65 -5.42 -21.94 -16.29
N LYS A 66 -5.68 -20.83 -16.98
CA LYS A 66 -4.67 -19.77 -17.02
C LYS A 66 -4.66 -19.09 -15.65
N GLU A 67 -3.83 -19.60 -14.75
CA GLU A 67 -3.50 -18.92 -13.50
C GLU A 67 -3.10 -17.48 -13.83
N LYS A 68 -3.87 -16.53 -13.31
CA LYS A 68 -3.69 -15.10 -13.54
C LYS A 68 -2.29 -14.72 -13.09
N SER A 69 -1.43 -14.41 -14.04
CA SER A 69 -0.05 -14.03 -13.75
C SER A 69 0.00 -12.77 -12.88
N HIS A 70 1.13 -12.52 -12.23
CA HIS A 70 1.45 -11.30 -11.48
C HIS A 70 1.32 -9.98 -12.29
N LEU A 71 0.98 -10.04 -13.58
CA LEU A 71 0.54 -8.88 -14.38
C LEU A 71 -0.96 -8.56 -14.24
N GLU A 72 -1.80 -9.53 -13.86
CA GLU A 72 -3.26 -9.36 -13.71
C GLU A 72 -3.69 -9.07 -12.27
N LEU A 73 -2.89 -9.47 -11.28
CA LEU A 73 -3.12 -9.15 -9.87
C LEU A 73 -2.12 -8.08 -9.42
N PRO A 74 -2.59 -6.93 -8.89
CA PRO A 74 -1.70 -5.96 -8.28
C PRO A 74 -0.92 -6.63 -7.14
N LEU A 75 0.41 -6.50 -7.15
CA LEU A 75 1.23 -6.96 -6.04
C LEU A 75 0.79 -6.25 -4.76
N GLU A 76 0.50 -7.01 -3.71
CA GLU A 76 0.22 -6.44 -2.40
C GLU A 76 1.46 -5.69 -1.88
N GLU A 77 1.28 -4.43 -1.54
CA GLU A 77 2.37 -3.60 -1.07
C GLU A 77 2.84 -4.03 0.32
N ASN A 78 4.15 -4.21 0.46
CA ASN A 78 4.75 -4.62 1.72
C ASN A 78 4.74 -3.45 2.73
N LEU A 79 3.83 -3.52 3.70
CA LEU A 79 3.63 -2.47 4.72
C LEU A 79 4.88 -2.16 5.54
N ASN A 80 5.80 -3.13 5.71
CA ASN A 80 7.05 -2.94 6.45
C ASN A 80 8.12 -2.18 5.65
N ARG A 81 7.90 -2.01 4.35
CA ARG A 81 8.79 -1.29 3.43
C ARG A 81 8.20 0.03 2.96
N ARG A 82 6.99 0.37 3.44
CA ARG A 82 6.39 1.69 3.25
C ARG A 82 7.36 2.71 3.86
N LEU A 83 7.87 3.59 3.01
CA LEU A 83 8.47 4.83 3.48
C LEU A 83 7.42 5.51 4.36
N PRO A 84 7.80 5.98 5.56
CA PRO A 84 6.84 6.68 6.40
C PRO A 84 6.30 7.86 5.60
N GLU A 85 4.99 8.10 5.75
CA GLU A 85 4.16 8.93 4.87
C GLU A 85 4.80 10.25 4.43
N GLU A 86 4.31 10.79 3.31
CA GLU A 86 4.63 12.14 2.82
C GLU A 86 4.37 13.20 3.92
N GLY A 87 5.37 13.42 4.78
CA GLY A 87 5.25 14.23 5.99
C GLY A 87 6.10 13.74 7.17
N ALA A 88 6.59 12.50 7.16
CA ALA A 88 7.50 11.99 8.17
C ALA A 88 8.93 12.51 7.92
N VAL A 89 9.43 13.33 8.84
CA VAL A 89 10.81 13.82 8.79
C VAL A 89 11.74 12.71 9.31
N GLU A 90 12.44 12.05 8.40
CA GLU A 90 13.46 11.03 8.71
C GLU A 90 14.71 11.69 9.31
N ALA A 91 14.70 11.91 10.62
CA ALA A 91 15.82 12.49 11.35
C ALA A 91 16.84 11.42 11.78
N ARG A 92 17.59 10.86 10.81
CA ARG A 92 18.60 9.83 11.09
C ARG A 92 19.88 10.38 11.73
N SER A 93 20.16 11.67 11.51
CA SER A 93 21.25 12.39 12.19
C SER A 93 20.73 13.29 13.31
N ILE A 94 21.60 13.61 14.28
CA ILE A 94 21.33 14.58 15.35
C ILE A 94 21.07 15.96 14.74
N GLU A 95 21.83 16.39 13.73
CA GLU A 95 21.58 17.66 13.04
C GLU A 95 20.20 17.69 12.36
N ASP A 96 19.79 16.60 11.72
CA ASP A 96 18.47 16.51 11.06
C ASP A 96 17.33 16.55 12.07
N ALA A 97 17.51 15.91 13.24
CA ALA A 97 16.55 15.99 14.34
C ALA A 97 16.41 17.42 14.86
N ILE A 98 17.54 18.12 15.03
CA ILE A 98 17.55 19.52 15.47
C ILE A 98 16.91 20.42 14.40
N ALA A 99 17.19 20.20 13.12
CA ALA A 99 16.63 20.99 12.03
C ALA A 99 15.11 20.79 11.93
N ALA A 100 14.64 19.53 12.01
CA ALA A 100 13.23 19.17 11.98
C ALA A 100 12.44 19.79 13.15
N LEU A 101 13.04 19.84 14.34
CA LEU A 101 12.43 20.41 15.55
C LEU A 101 12.68 21.92 15.68
N SER A 102 13.59 22.49 14.90
CA SER A 102 13.88 23.93 14.95
C SER A 102 12.74 24.72 14.32
N VAL A 103 11.98 25.42 15.15
CA VAL A 103 10.99 26.38 14.65
C VAL A 103 11.77 27.55 14.05
N SER A 104 11.63 27.76 12.73
CA SER A 104 12.09 28.95 12.03
C SER A 104 11.29 30.17 12.47
N GLN A 105 11.49 30.59 13.72
CA GLN A 105 11.05 31.90 14.16
C GLN A 105 12.02 32.93 13.60
N PRO A 106 11.53 34.08 13.13
CA PRO A 106 12.39 35.16 12.67
C PRO A 106 13.35 35.52 13.81
N LEU A 107 14.64 35.15 13.65
CA LEU A 107 15.65 35.45 14.66
C LEU A 107 15.73 36.96 14.82
N GLU A 108 15.41 37.43 16.02
CA GLU A 108 15.39 38.83 16.38
C GLU A 108 16.77 39.47 16.17
N ARG A 109 16.80 40.65 15.56
CA ARG A 109 18.04 41.36 15.21
C ARG A 109 18.44 42.41 16.25
N HIS A 110 17.51 42.84 17.11
CA HIS A 110 17.76 43.87 18.13
C HIS A 110 17.34 43.44 19.54
N PRO A 111 18.06 42.49 20.17
CA PRO A 111 17.81 42.08 21.55
C PRO A 111 17.88 43.25 22.55
N GLU A 112 18.74 44.24 22.31
CA GLU A 112 18.92 45.42 23.17
C GLU A 112 17.66 46.28 23.32
N ARG A 113 16.86 46.41 22.23
CA ARG A 113 15.64 47.22 22.25
C ARG A 113 14.55 46.54 23.07
N ARG A 114 14.45 45.21 22.99
CA ARG A 114 13.48 44.43 23.76
C ARG A 114 13.87 44.26 25.22
N LEU A 115 15.16 44.28 25.55
CA LEU A 115 15.64 44.08 26.92
C LEU A 115 14.93 44.96 27.95
N ARG A 116 14.68 46.23 27.63
CA ARG A 116 13.98 47.17 28.53
C ARG A 116 12.50 46.80 28.68
N ALA A 117 11.82 46.51 27.58
CA ALA A 117 10.41 46.14 27.57
C ALA A 117 10.17 44.80 28.25
N SER A 118 11.01 43.80 27.97
CA SER A 118 10.94 42.47 28.55
C SER A 118 11.28 42.50 30.04
N PHE A 119 12.25 43.31 30.46
CA PHE A 119 12.55 43.51 31.88
C PHE A 119 11.39 44.18 32.61
N ALA A 120 10.74 45.19 32.00
CA ALA A 120 9.57 45.84 32.59
C ALA A 120 8.39 44.86 32.76
N ALA A 121 8.08 44.07 31.73
CA ALA A 121 7.05 43.03 31.80
C ALA A 121 7.36 41.98 32.88
N PHE A 122 8.63 41.58 33.01
CA PHE A 122 9.07 40.66 34.05
C PHE A 122 9.00 41.28 35.46
N GLU A 123 9.35 42.57 35.60
CA GLU A 123 9.25 43.30 36.87
C GLU A 123 7.80 43.36 37.34
N GLU A 124 6.85 43.70 36.46
CA GLU A 124 5.42 43.77 36.82
C GLU A 124 4.86 42.42 37.30
N LEU A 125 5.31 41.31 36.71
CA LEU A 125 4.85 39.96 37.06
C LEU A 125 5.52 39.41 38.32
N GLN A 126 6.83 39.57 38.48
CA GLN A 126 7.59 38.94 39.56
C GLN A 126 7.69 39.79 40.82
N LEU A 127 7.63 41.11 40.71
CA LEU A 127 7.77 42.00 41.87
C LEU A 127 6.70 41.76 42.95
N PRO A 128 5.40 41.56 42.63
CA PRO A 128 4.38 41.23 43.62
C PRO A 128 4.63 39.89 44.31
N ARG A 129 5.11 38.89 43.56
CA ARG A 129 5.47 37.57 44.09
C ARG A 129 6.61 37.69 45.09
N LEU A 130 7.70 38.38 44.71
CA LEU A 130 8.86 38.61 45.58
C LEU A 130 8.51 39.40 46.84
N LYS A 131 7.60 40.38 46.76
CA LYS A 131 7.09 41.11 47.93
C LYS A 131 6.30 40.21 48.88
N ARG A 132 5.50 39.29 48.35
CA ARG A 132 4.73 38.34 49.16
C ARG A 132 5.63 37.32 49.84
N ASP A 133 6.62 36.81 49.12
CA ASP A 133 7.55 35.80 49.63
C ASP A 133 8.57 36.42 50.61
N ASN A 134 8.91 37.71 50.44
CA ASN A 134 9.88 38.43 51.28
C ASN A 134 9.34 39.81 51.74
N PRO A 135 8.34 39.85 52.66
CA PRO A 135 7.72 41.10 53.09
C PRO A 135 8.65 42.03 53.88
N ASN A 136 9.70 41.48 54.50
CA ASN A 136 10.64 42.23 55.34
C ASN A 136 11.77 42.91 54.54
N MET A 137 11.86 42.65 53.23
CA MET A 137 12.93 43.20 52.40
C MET A 137 12.58 44.57 51.85
N ARG A 138 13.58 45.46 51.78
CA ARG A 138 13.43 46.77 51.13
C ARG A 138 13.29 46.59 49.61
N LEU A 139 12.57 47.49 48.96
CA LEU A 139 12.38 47.48 47.50
C LEU A 139 13.71 47.41 46.72
N SER A 140 14.78 48.04 47.23
CA SER A 140 16.12 47.96 46.62
C SER A 140 16.69 46.53 46.63
N GLN A 141 16.48 45.77 47.70
CA GLN A 141 16.91 44.38 47.83
C GLN A 141 16.07 43.47 46.94
N LEU A 142 14.75 43.69 46.92
CA LEU A 142 13.84 42.95 46.03
C LEU A 142 14.20 43.18 44.56
N ARG A 143 14.53 44.41 44.16
CA ARG A 143 15.03 44.72 42.80
C ARG A 143 16.35 44.04 42.49
N GLN A 144 17.26 43.91 43.46
CA GLN A 144 18.50 43.15 43.28
C GLN A 144 18.24 41.65 43.06
N LEU A 145 17.32 41.04 43.83
CA LEU A 145 16.90 39.65 43.63
C LEU A 145 16.23 39.47 42.27
N LEU A 146 15.30 40.35 41.92
CA LEU A 146 14.61 40.36 40.64
C LEU A 146 15.59 40.46 39.47
N LYS A 147 16.62 41.30 39.56
CA LYS A 147 17.68 41.39 38.55
C LYS A 147 18.49 40.09 38.45
N LYS A 148 18.76 39.41 39.57
CA LYS A 148 19.45 38.11 39.57
C LYS A 148 18.61 37.02 38.91
N GLU A 149 17.31 36.99 39.20
CA GLU A 149 16.36 36.06 38.55
C GLU A 149 16.23 36.37 37.06
N TRP A 150 16.14 37.65 36.69
CA TRP A 150 16.09 38.10 35.31
C TRP A 150 17.30 37.62 34.50
N MET A 151 18.52 37.76 35.04
CA MET A 151 19.74 37.31 34.33
C MET A 151 19.72 35.80 34.03
N LYS A 152 19.00 34.99 34.82
CA LYS A 152 18.85 33.54 34.62
C LYS A 152 17.58 33.16 33.85
N SER A 153 16.64 34.09 33.68
CA SER A 153 15.33 33.81 33.11
C SER A 153 15.44 33.54 31.60
N PRO A 154 14.62 32.61 31.05
CA PRO A 154 14.51 32.42 29.61
C PRO A 154 13.85 33.62 28.91
N GLU A 155 13.12 34.46 29.65
CA GLU A 155 12.50 35.68 29.15
C GLU A 155 13.51 36.78 28.82
N ASN A 156 14.74 36.67 29.36
CA ASN A 156 15.81 37.60 29.02
C ASN A 156 16.24 37.36 27.57
N PRO A 157 16.05 38.35 26.67
CA PRO A 157 16.49 38.21 25.30
C PRO A 157 17.95 37.80 25.25
N LEU A 158 18.85 38.30 26.10
CA LEU A 158 20.27 37.94 26.05
C LEU A 158 20.57 36.44 26.22
N ASN A 159 19.66 35.67 26.83
CA ASN A 159 19.79 34.21 26.98
C ASN A 159 19.22 33.43 25.78
N GLN A 160 18.51 34.10 24.88
CA GLN A 160 17.94 33.54 23.65
C GLN A 160 18.96 33.60 22.49
N ARG A 161 18.82 32.73 21.49
CA ARG A 161 19.66 32.75 20.28
C ARG A 161 19.31 33.98 19.42
N HIS A 162 20.26 34.88 19.19
CA HIS A 162 20.12 36.03 18.28
C HIS A 162 21.00 35.88 17.06
N LYS A 163 20.59 36.50 15.95
CA LYS A 163 21.47 36.67 14.78
C LYS A 163 22.42 37.84 15.04
N PRO A 164 23.72 37.69 14.75
CA PRO A 164 24.62 38.83 14.79
C PRO A 164 24.16 39.88 13.77
N TYR A 165 24.29 41.16 14.09
CA TYR A 165 23.82 42.26 13.23
C TYR A 165 24.38 42.17 11.80
N ASN A 166 25.58 41.60 11.61
CA ASN A 166 26.25 41.46 10.32
C ASN A 166 25.99 40.12 9.60
N SER A 167 25.05 39.28 10.04
CA SER A 167 24.71 38.08 9.25
C SER A 167 23.97 38.50 7.97
N HIS A 168 24.58 38.29 6.81
CA HIS A 168 23.91 38.42 5.52
C HIS A 168 22.79 37.38 5.39
N LYS A 169 21.79 37.73 4.56
CA LYS A 169 20.53 37.01 4.43
C LYS A 169 20.72 35.65 3.75
#